data_AF-A0A2Z4W199-F1
#
_entry.id   AF-A0A2Z4W199-F1
#
_cell.length_a   1.000
_cell.length_b   1.000
_cell.length_c   1.000
_cell.angle_alpha   90.00
_cell.angle_beta   90.00
_cell.angle_gamma   90.00
#
_symmetry.space_group_name_H-M   'P 1'
#
loop_
_entity.id
_entity.type
_entity.pdbx_description
1 polymer ?
#
loop_
_entity_poly.entity_id
_entity_poly.type
_entity_poly.pdbx_seq_one_letter_code
_entity_poly.pdbx_strand_id
1 'polypeptide(L)'
;MQNKLGITDQAELAKQEESLSKKRAKELIETKKLFEFEIGTFKGLSAIHHYLFQDIYDFADKIRDVNLAKDDFSRALYFLLCNDTISLRSF
;
A
#
# COMPACT_ATOMS: atom_id res chain seq x y z
N MET A 1 0.97 1.09 15.08
CA MET A 1 1.55 0.24 14.01
C MET A 1 3.05 0.49 14.02
N GLN A 2 3.89 -0.54 13.89
CA GLN A 2 5.35 -0.35 13.86
C GLN A 2 5.74 0.30 12.53
N ASN A 3 6.51 1.39 12.61
CA ASN A 3 7.05 2.12 11.46
C ASN A 3 8.58 2.16 11.57
N LYS A 4 9.27 2.20 10.44
CA LYS A 4 10.74 2.26 10.39
C LYS A 4 11.32 3.57 10.92
N LEU A 5 10.49 4.61 11.03
CA LEU A 5 10.87 5.96 11.45
C LEU A 5 10.98 6.09 12.97
N GLY A 6 10.53 5.09 13.75
CA GLY A 6 10.52 5.13 15.20
C GLY A 6 9.57 6.17 15.81
N ILE A 7 8.66 6.73 15.01
CA ILE A 7 7.74 7.80 15.44
C ILE A 7 6.57 7.19 16.20
N THR A 8 6.31 7.69 17.41
CA THR A 8 5.19 7.25 18.27
C THR A 8 3.98 8.17 18.18
N ASP A 9 4.17 9.43 17.78
CA ASP A 9 3.08 10.39 17.59
C ASP A 9 2.37 10.17 16.24
N GLN A 10 1.04 10.02 16.28
CA GLN A 10 0.26 9.68 15.09
C GLN A 10 0.16 10.84 14.09
N ALA A 11 0.09 12.08 14.57
CA ALA A 11 -0.03 13.26 13.70
C ALA A 11 1.30 13.52 12.97
N GLU A 12 2.42 13.35 13.67
CA GLU A 12 3.76 13.44 13.10
C GLU A 12 4.02 12.30 12.11
N LEU A 13 3.64 11.07 12.45
CA LEU A 13 3.76 9.93 11.55
C LEU A 13 2.98 10.16 10.26
N ALA A 14 1.74 10.65 10.33
CA ALA A 14 0.92 10.94 9.16
C ALA A 14 1.55 11.98 8.24
N LYS A 15 2.16 13.03 8.80
CA LYS A 15 2.87 14.05 8.02
C LYS A 15 4.09 13.48 7.31
N GLN A 16 4.87 12.65 8.01
CA GLN A 16 6.06 12.01 7.42
C GLN A 16 5.68 10.99 6.33
N GLU A 17 4.63 10.21 6.58
CA GLU A 17 4.07 9.28 5.59
C GLU A 17 3.63 10.01 4.33
N GLU A 18 2.87 11.10 4.47
CA GLU A 18 2.43 11.92 3.34
C GLU A 18 3.61 12.49 2.56
N SER A 19 4.62 13.04 3.26
CA SER A 19 5.79 13.65 2.64
C SER A 19 6.61 12.63 1.84
N LEU A 20 6.92 11.49 2.45
CA LEU A 20 7.75 10.45 1.85
C LEU A 20 7.03 9.74 0.70
N SER A 21 5.75 9.37 0.87
CA SER A 21 4.97 8.71 -0.19
C SER A 21 4.81 9.61 -1.42
N LYS A 22 4.56 10.91 -1.24
CA LYS A 22 4.51 11.89 -2.34
C LYS A 22 5.86 12.03 -3.05
N LYS A 23 6.96 12.04 -2.31
CA LYS A 23 8.31 12.09 -2.89
C LYS A 23 8.57 10.86 -3.76
N ARG A 24 8.25 9.65 -3.27
CA ARG A 24 8.38 8.41 -4.05
C ARG A 24 7.46 8.38 -5.26
N ALA A 25 6.21 8.84 -5.12
CA ALA A 25 5.29 8.94 -6.25
C ALA A 25 5.83 9.87 -7.35
N LYS A 26 6.40 11.02 -6.96
CA LYS A 26 7.06 11.94 -7.89
C LYS A 26 8.24 11.28 -8.59
N GLU A 27 9.14 10.65 -7.84
CA GLU A 27 10.27 9.90 -8.40
C GLU A 27 9.82 8.82 -9.37
N LEU A 28 8.74 8.09 -9.06
CA LEU A 28 8.20 7.02 -9.88
C LEU A 28 7.73 7.51 -11.26
N ILE A 29 7.12 8.69 -11.30
CA ILE A 29 6.66 9.33 -12.54
C ILE A 29 7.85 9.91 -13.32
N GLU A 30 8.73 10.66 -12.66
CA GLU A 30 9.88 11.33 -13.29
C GLU A 30 10.86 10.33 -13.89
N THR A 31 11.12 9.23 -13.20
CA THR A 31 12.01 8.15 -13.67
C THR A 31 11.36 7.23 -14.69
N LYS A 32 10.06 7.39 -14.97
CA LYS A 32 9.27 6.48 -15.82
C LYS A 32 9.26 5.01 -15.35
N LYS A 33 9.73 4.73 -14.13
CA LYS A 33 9.69 3.39 -13.52
C LYS A 33 8.28 2.81 -13.42
N LEU A 34 7.26 3.67 -13.37
CA LEU A 34 5.87 3.23 -13.39
C LEU A 34 5.55 2.30 -14.58
N PHE A 35 6.19 2.54 -15.73
CA PHE A 35 5.97 1.75 -16.95
C PHE A 35 6.75 0.43 -16.98
N GLU A 36 7.67 0.21 -16.04
CA GLU A 36 8.39 -1.06 -15.88
C GLU A 36 7.56 -2.10 -15.11
N PHE A 37 6.51 -1.66 -14.40
CA PHE A 37 5.63 -2.55 -13.66
C PHE A 37 4.58 -3.20 -14.54
N GLU A 38 4.19 -4.42 -14.17
CA GLU A 38 3.17 -5.19 -14.87
C GLU A 38 1.78 -4.54 -14.71
N ILE A 39 1.12 -4.26 -15.84
CA ILE A 39 -0.17 -3.56 -15.83
C ILE A 39 -1.30 -4.56 -15.59
N GLY A 40 -2.23 -4.21 -14.71
CA GLY A 40 -3.46 -4.99 -14.49
C GLY A 40 -3.26 -6.27 -13.67
N THR A 41 -2.09 -6.48 -13.08
CA THR A 41 -1.81 -7.61 -12.19
C THR A 41 -1.61 -7.18 -10.75
N PHE A 42 -1.90 -8.11 -9.83
CA PHE A 42 -1.59 -7.96 -8.42
C PHE A 42 -0.10 -7.69 -8.18
N LYS A 43 0.78 -8.31 -8.97
CA LYS A 43 2.24 -8.12 -8.86
C LYS A 43 2.65 -6.67 -9.14
N GLY A 44 2.11 -6.06 -10.20
CA GLY A 44 2.36 -4.66 -10.48
C GLY A 44 1.82 -3.75 -9.39
N LEU A 45 0.60 -4.01 -8.90
CA LEU A 45 0.03 -3.25 -7.78
C LEU A 45 0.88 -3.37 -6.51
N SER A 46 1.35 -4.58 -6.19
CA SER A 46 2.22 -4.84 -5.05
C SER A 46 3.56 -4.11 -5.19
N ALA A 47 4.15 -4.09 -6.38
CA ALA A 47 5.40 -3.38 -6.65
C ALA A 47 5.24 -1.85 -6.49
N ILE A 48 4.12 -1.29 -6.98
CA ILE A 48 3.80 0.13 -6.79
C ILE A 48 3.64 0.44 -5.29
N HIS A 49 2.88 -0.40 -4.57
CA HIS A 49 2.67 -0.24 -3.14
C HIS A 49 4.01 -0.29 -2.37
N HIS A 50 4.86 -1.27 -2.68
CA HIS A 50 6.20 -1.36 -2.11
C HIS A 50 6.97 -0.06 -2.32
N TYR A 51 7.04 0.40 -3.58
CA TYR A 51 7.83 1.57 -3.94
C TYR A 51 7.42 2.84 -3.18
N LEU A 52 6.13 3.01 -2.91
CA LEU A 52 5.62 4.18 -2.19
C LEU A 52 5.90 4.14 -0.68
N PHE A 53 5.89 2.94 -0.08
CA PHE A 53 5.88 2.79 1.38
C PHE A 53 7.09 2.04 1.96
N GLN A 54 8.04 1.62 1.13
CA GLN A 54 9.24 0.87 1.53
C GLN A 54 10.06 1.53 2.65
N ASP A 55 10.03 2.87 2.74
CA ASP A 55 10.79 3.64 3.72
C ASP A 55 10.04 3.82 5.06
N ILE A 56 8.74 3.54 5.08
CA ILE A 56 7.85 3.82 6.22
C ILE A 56 7.49 2.51 6.94
N TYR A 57 7.27 1.42 6.19
CA TYR A 57 6.74 0.17 6.71
C TYR A 57 7.57 -1.04 6.31
N ASP A 58 7.86 -1.95 7.25
CA ASP A 58 8.57 -3.21 6.98
C ASP A 58 7.75 -4.22 6.17
N PHE A 59 6.42 -4.03 6.13
CA PHE A 59 5.48 -4.92 5.44
C PHE A 59 5.09 -4.43 4.04
N ALA A 60 5.81 -3.47 3.44
CA ALA A 60 5.46 -2.92 2.13
C ALA A 60 5.40 -3.97 0.99
N ASP A 61 5.99 -5.16 1.19
CA ASP A 61 5.91 -6.35 0.32
C ASP A 61 5.05 -7.51 0.85
N LYS A 62 4.47 -7.39 2.06
CA LYS A 62 3.77 -8.50 2.70
C LYS A 62 2.27 -8.34 2.57
N ILE A 63 1.63 -9.41 2.12
CA ILE A 63 0.17 -9.56 2.18
C ILE A 63 -0.24 -9.60 3.66
N ARG A 64 -1.30 -8.88 4.03
CA ARG A 64 -1.75 -8.86 5.43
C ARG A 64 -2.35 -10.21 5.83
N ASP A 65 -2.25 -10.50 7.12
CA ASP A 65 -2.80 -11.69 7.79
C ASP A 65 -4.08 -11.38 8.60
N VAL A 66 -4.63 -10.17 8.47
CA VAL A 66 -5.78 -9.70 9.25
C VAL A 66 -6.81 -9.06 8.33
N ASN A 67 -8.06 -9.52 8.45
CA ASN A 67 -9.19 -8.98 7.69
C ASN A 67 -9.49 -7.53 8.07
N LEU A 68 -9.78 -6.70 7.08
CA LEU A 68 -10.20 -5.32 7.27
C LEU A 68 -11.65 -5.17 6.83
N ALA A 69 -12.46 -4.59 7.69
CA ALA A 69 -13.78 -4.07 7.33
C ALA A 69 -13.78 -2.56 7.54
N LYS A 70 -14.35 -1.81 6.59
CA LYS A 70 -14.54 -0.37 6.71
C LYS A 70 -15.99 -0.06 6.36
N ASP A 71 -16.87 -0.14 7.37
CA ASP A 71 -18.33 -0.09 7.25
C ASP A 71 -18.92 -1.09 6.23
N ASP A 72 -20.25 -1.12 6.09
CA ASP A 72 -21.09 -2.10 5.33
C ASP A 72 -20.70 -2.38 3.86
N PHE A 73 -19.66 -1.75 3.34
CA PHE A 73 -19.09 -2.06 2.03
C PHE A 73 -17.68 -2.62 2.16
N SER A 74 -17.55 -3.93 1.95
CA SER A 74 -16.28 -4.63 1.75
C SER A 74 -15.66 -4.29 0.39
N ARG A 75 -15.38 -3.01 0.14
CA ARG A 75 -14.60 -2.54 -1.00
C ARG A 75 -13.66 -1.44 -0.55
N ALA A 76 -12.52 -1.85 0.00
CA ALA A 76 -11.35 -0.99 0.12
C ALA A 76 -10.53 -1.08 -1.17
N LEU A 77 -11.08 -0.55 -2.28
CA LEU A 77 -10.22 -0.05 -3.36
C LEU A 77 -9.49 1.15 -2.75
N TYR A 78 -8.16 1.09 -2.71
CA TYR A 78 -7.28 1.99 -1.94
C TYR A 78 -7.26 1.69 -0.43
N PHE A 79 -6.53 0.65 0.00
CA PHE A 79 -5.35 0.96 0.81
C PHE A 79 -4.30 -0.14 0.99
N LEU A 80 -4.59 -1.43 0.96
CA LEU A 80 -3.51 -2.42 1.14
C LEU A 80 -3.95 -3.80 0.68
N LEU A 81 -3.02 -4.48 0.01
CA LEU A 81 -3.14 -5.78 -0.65
C LEU A 81 -3.95 -6.79 0.18
N CYS A 82 -5.22 -6.99 -0.21
CA CYS A 82 -6.08 -8.05 0.31
C CYS A 82 -5.87 -9.31 -0.54
N ASN A 83 -5.78 -10.47 0.11
CA ASN A 83 -5.70 -11.76 -0.55
C ASN A 83 -7.11 -12.21 -0.95
N ASP A 84 -7.65 -11.65 -2.02
CA ASP A 84 -8.96 -12.06 -2.49
C ASP A 84 -8.84 -13.29 -3.39
N THR A 85 -8.67 -14.46 -2.77
CA THR A 85 -9.42 -15.63 -3.24
C THR A 85 -10.90 -15.32 -3.02
N ILE A 86 -11.52 -14.69 -4.03
CA ILE A 86 -12.97 -14.54 -4.10
C ILE A 86 -13.55 -15.94 -4.25
N SER A 87 -13.87 -16.57 -3.13
CA SER A 87 -14.79 -17.70 -3.12
C SER A 87 -16.15 -17.16 -3.57
N LEU A 88 -16.45 -17.36 -4.86
CA LEU A 88 -17.82 -17.34 -5.37
C LEU A 88 -18.62 -18.40 -4.59
N ARG A 89 -19.25 -17.98 -3.49
CA ARG A 89 -20.39 -18.67 -2.91
C ARG A 89 -21.56 -17.70 -2.88
N SER A 90 -22.59 -18.10 -3.61
CA SER A 90 -23.93 -17.52 -3.75
C SER A 90 -24.35 -16.58 -2.64
N PHE A 91 -24.79 -15.39 -3.05
CA PHE A 91 -26.15 -14.91 -2.79
C PHE A 91 -26.66 -14.18 -4.03
#